data_AF-K7XI42-F1
#
_entry.id   AF-K7XI42-F1
#
_cell.length_a   1.000
_cell.length_b   1.000
_cell.length_c   1.000
_cell.angle_alpha   90.00
_cell.angle_beta   90.00
_cell.angle_gamma   90.00
#
_symmetry.space_group_name_H-M   'P 1'
#
loop_
_entity.id
_entity.type
_entity.pdbx_description
1 polymer ?
#
loop_
_entity_poly.entity_id
_entity_poly.type
_entity_poly.pdbx_seq_one_letter_code
_entity_poly.pdbx_strand_id
1 'polypeptide(L)'
;DLGFMDNLLLVFTTDNGGPTNIASNWPLRGGKGTLWEGGTRGAGFVYSKTLLKKKGYTHPGLFHAVDWYPTLLDIAGGDSSQLDIDGLSQVDMILNGDSSVRNQFVYNINDDRYAAALRWGDLKLIVGDPGNSGRHPRPGFDL
;
A
#
# COMPACT_ATOMS: atom_id res chain seq x y z
N ASP A 1 -4.29 -11.58 27.34
CA ASP A 1 -5.05 -11.36 28.59
C ASP A 1 -6.54 -11.09 28.38
N LEU A 2 -6.99 -10.29 27.40
CA LEU A 2 -8.42 -9.98 27.19
C LEU A 2 -9.22 -11.00 26.34
N GLY A 3 -8.60 -12.10 25.87
CA GLY A 3 -9.30 -13.15 25.10
C GLY A 3 -9.67 -12.82 23.65
N PHE A 4 -9.47 -11.58 23.17
CA PHE A 4 -9.88 -11.17 21.82
C PHE A 4 -9.06 -11.76 20.66
N MET A 5 -7.96 -12.46 20.94
CA MET A 5 -7.04 -12.95 19.90
C MET A 5 -7.70 -13.93 18.92
N ASP A 6 -8.74 -14.64 19.34
CA ASP A 6 -9.49 -15.59 18.49
C ASP A 6 -10.50 -14.90 17.57
N ASN A 7 -10.75 -13.61 17.74
CA ASN A 7 -11.61 -12.80 16.89
C ASN A 7 -10.99 -11.40 16.65
N LEU A 8 -9.74 -11.40 16.21
CA LEU A 8 -8.97 -10.20 15.93
C LEU A 8 -8.41 -10.25 14.51
N LEU A 9 -8.67 -9.21 13.74
CA LEU A 9 -7.87 -8.85 12.57
C LEU A 9 -7.00 -7.65 12.96
N LEU A 10 -5.69 -7.86 13.07
CA LEU A 10 -4.73 -6.80 13.28
C LEU A 10 -4.18 -6.36 11.93
N VAL A 11 -4.28 -5.06 11.65
CA VAL A 11 -3.65 -4.42 10.51
C VAL A 11 -2.58 -3.48 11.03
N PHE A 12 -1.37 -3.61 10.50
CA PHE A 12 -0.30 -2.65 10.67
C PHE A 12 -0.02 -2.00 9.32
N THR A 13 0.08 -0.68 9.28
CA THR A 13 0.53 0.08 8.10
C THR A 13 1.18 1.37 8.55
N THR A 14 2.10 1.89 7.73
CA THR A 14 2.56 3.27 7.81
C THR A 14 1.67 4.20 6.96
N ASP A 15 1.73 5.51 7.23
CA ASP A 15 1.03 6.56 6.48
C ASP A 15 1.79 6.99 5.22
N ASN A 16 3.12 6.99 5.27
CA ASN A 16 4.01 7.38 4.18
C ASN A 16 5.40 6.75 4.35
N GLY A 17 6.24 6.88 3.33
CA GLY A 17 7.67 6.63 3.42
C GLY A 17 8.37 7.41 4.53
N GLY A 18 9.49 6.90 5.02
CA GLY A 18 10.28 7.54 6.07
C GLY A 18 10.92 8.86 5.59
N PRO A 19 11.01 9.89 6.45
CA PRO A 19 11.79 11.09 6.16
C PRO A 19 13.29 10.76 6.14
N THR A 20 13.98 11.04 5.03
CA THR A 20 15.34 10.55 4.74
C THR A 20 16.44 11.09 5.66
N ASN A 21 16.14 12.08 6.50
CA ASN A 21 17.08 12.63 7.49
C ASN A 21 17.10 11.86 8.81
N ILE A 22 16.06 11.06 9.11
CA ILE A 22 15.93 10.34 10.39
C ILE A 22 15.41 8.90 10.23
N ALA A 23 15.13 8.45 9.01
CA ALA A 23 14.64 7.10 8.70
C ALA A 23 15.31 6.58 7.42
N SER A 24 15.12 5.28 7.15
CA SER A 24 15.64 4.61 5.96
C SER A 24 14.49 4.04 5.13
N ASN A 25 14.56 4.26 3.81
CA ASN A 25 13.69 3.61 2.83
C ASN A 25 14.45 2.63 1.94
N TRP A 26 15.73 2.37 2.23
CA TRP A 26 16.57 1.49 1.41
C TRP A 26 15.91 0.11 1.21
N PRO A 27 15.90 -0.44 -0.01
CA PRO A 27 16.55 0.04 -1.24
C PRO A 27 15.70 1.01 -2.09
N LEU A 28 14.53 1.42 -1.61
CA LEU A 28 13.61 2.26 -2.38
C LEU A 28 14.09 3.72 -2.47
N ARG A 29 13.93 4.31 -3.66
CA ARG A 29 14.31 5.70 -3.93
C ARG A 29 13.37 6.69 -3.23
N GLY A 30 13.89 7.80 -2.71
CA GLY A 30 13.08 8.87 -2.12
C GLY A 30 12.63 8.61 -0.69
N GLY A 31 11.68 9.43 -0.22
CA GLY A 31 11.15 9.38 1.13
C GLY A 31 9.88 10.20 1.29
N LYS A 32 9.51 10.49 2.53
CA LYS A 32 8.31 11.28 2.87
C LYS A 32 8.13 12.49 1.95
N GLY A 33 6.92 12.63 1.39
CA GLY A 33 6.54 13.76 0.55
C GLY A 33 6.96 13.65 -0.92
N THR A 34 7.54 12.52 -1.34
CA THR A 34 7.91 12.26 -2.74
C THR A 34 7.00 11.20 -3.37
N LEU A 35 6.85 11.23 -4.69
CA LEU A 35 6.14 10.21 -5.48
C LEU A 35 7.02 9.00 -5.82
N TRP A 36 8.26 8.96 -5.35
CA TRP A 36 9.12 7.79 -5.47
C TRP A 36 8.64 6.62 -4.59
N GLU A 37 9.08 5.40 -4.88
CA GLU A 37 8.69 4.21 -4.10
C GLU A 37 9.00 4.36 -2.60
N GLY A 38 10.12 4.96 -2.24
CA GLY A 38 10.49 5.20 -0.84
C GLY A 38 9.60 6.23 -0.14
N GLY A 39 8.80 7.01 -0.87
CA GLY A 39 7.79 7.91 -0.32
C GLY A 39 6.37 7.31 -0.24
N THR A 40 6.05 6.39 -1.16
CA THR A 40 4.67 5.91 -1.34
C THR A 40 4.46 4.42 -1.05
N ARG A 41 5.51 3.60 -1.08
CA ARG A 41 5.43 2.16 -0.77
C ARG A 41 5.68 1.95 0.71
N GLY A 42 4.58 1.88 1.47
CA GLY A 42 4.62 1.71 2.92
C GLY A 42 4.86 0.28 3.38
N ALA A 43 5.41 0.12 4.58
CA ALA A 43 5.40 -1.14 5.30
C ALA A 43 3.99 -1.44 5.80
N GLY A 44 3.52 -2.68 5.61
CA GLY A 44 2.26 -3.13 6.17
C GLY A 44 2.18 -4.65 6.27
N PHE A 45 1.41 -5.14 7.23
CA PHE A 45 1.10 -6.55 7.38
C PHE A 45 -0.27 -6.74 8.04
N VAL A 46 -0.84 -7.93 7.82
CA VAL A 46 -2.08 -8.36 8.47
C VAL A 46 -1.80 -9.61 9.29
N TYR A 47 -2.38 -9.65 10.49
CA TYR A 47 -2.32 -10.79 11.37
C TYR A 47 -3.72 -11.15 11.87
N SER A 48 -4.04 -12.44 11.85
CA SER A 48 -5.12 -13.00 12.65
C SER A 48 -4.79 -14.43 13.04
N LYS A 49 -5.20 -14.82 14.25
CA LYS A 49 -5.07 -16.21 14.70
C LYS A 49 -6.04 -17.14 13.98
N THR A 50 -7.22 -16.66 13.60
CA THR A 50 -8.34 -17.51 13.15
C THR A 50 -8.88 -17.13 11.77
N LEU A 51 -8.77 -15.88 11.34
CA LEU A 51 -9.44 -15.39 10.12
C LEU A 51 -8.68 -15.69 8.82
N LEU A 52 -7.33 -15.76 8.86
CA LEU A 52 -6.51 -15.97 7.66
C LEU A 52 -6.35 -17.46 7.34
N LYS A 53 -6.67 -17.88 6.10
CA LYS A 53 -6.43 -19.25 5.62
C LYS A 53 -4.96 -19.53 5.30
N LYS A 54 -4.22 -18.52 4.82
CA LYS A 54 -2.78 -18.58 4.53
C LYS A 54 -2.04 -17.59 5.43
N LYS A 55 -0.90 -18.01 6.00
CA LYS A 55 -0.11 -17.22 6.97
C LYS A 55 1.39 -17.38 6.70
N GLY A 56 2.19 -16.43 7.18
CA GLY A 56 3.66 -16.53 7.13
C GLY A 56 4.25 -16.36 5.73
N TYR A 57 3.62 -15.55 4.88
CA TYR A 57 4.06 -15.32 3.50
C TYR A 57 3.94 -13.84 3.13
N THR A 58 4.64 -13.44 2.06
CA THR A 58 4.53 -12.11 1.46
C THR A 58 3.62 -12.18 0.23
N HIS A 59 2.61 -11.32 0.17
CA HIS A 59 1.72 -11.24 -0.99
C HIS A 59 2.25 -10.22 -2.01
N PRO A 60 2.43 -10.57 -3.31
CA PRO A 60 2.97 -9.67 -4.32
C PRO A 60 1.92 -8.75 -4.97
N GLY A 61 0.63 -9.04 -4.78
CA GLY A 61 -0.47 -8.27 -5.37
C GLY A 61 -0.53 -6.82 -4.87
N LEU A 62 -1.05 -5.93 -5.72
CA LEU A 62 -1.19 -4.51 -5.39
C LEU A 62 -2.25 -4.30 -4.31
N PHE A 63 -1.95 -3.43 -3.34
CA PHE A 63 -2.88 -2.99 -2.32
C PHE A 63 -2.62 -1.49 -2.09
N HIS A 64 -3.68 -0.68 -2.06
CA HIS A 64 -3.58 0.77 -1.84
C HIS A 64 -4.28 1.18 -0.54
N ALA A 65 -3.88 2.30 0.06
CA ALA A 65 -4.45 2.75 1.34
C ALA A 65 -5.98 2.90 1.30
N VAL A 66 -6.54 3.26 0.14
CA VAL A 66 -7.99 3.39 -0.08
C VAL A 66 -8.74 2.05 -0.09
N ASP A 67 -8.05 0.92 -0.25
CA ASP A 67 -8.64 -0.42 -0.21
C ASP A 67 -9.02 -0.83 1.22
N TRP A 68 -8.41 -0.22 2.24
CA TRP A 68 -8.69 -0.59 3.63
C TRP A 68 -10.16 -0.39 3.98
N TYR A 69 -10.80 0.69 3.53
CA TYR A 69 -12.19 0.96 3.87
C TYR A 69 -13.17 -0.12 3.37
N PRO A 70 -13.27 -0.39 2.06
CA PRO A 70 -14.19 -1.43 1.57
C PRO A 70 -13.79 -2.84 2.05
N THR A 71 -12.49 -3.13 2.17
CA THR A 71 -12.04 -4.44 2.65
C THR A 71 -12.45 -4.70 4.10
N LEU A 72 -12.24 -3.74 5.00
CA LEU A 72 -12.61 -3.90 6.41
C LEU A 72 -14.13 -3.89 6.59
N LEU A 73 -14.86 -3.12 5.77
CA LEU A 73 -16.33 -3.13 5.76
C LEU A 73 -16.86 -4.54 5.43
N ASP A 74 -16.36 -5.17 4.36
CA ASP A 74 -16.82 -6.50 3.96
C ASP A 74 -16.42 -7.58 4.98
N ILE A 75 -15.23 -7.49 5.58
CA ILE A 75 -14.81 -8.39 6.69
C ILE A 75 -15.77 -8.25 7.89
N ALA A 76 -16.26 -7.05 8.16
CA ALA A 76 -17.23 -6.79 9.23
C ALA A 76 -18.68 -7.21 8.87
N GLY A 77 -18.91 -7.77 7.67
CA GLY A 77 -20.23 -8.18 7.20
C GLY A 77 -21.06 -7.05 6.58
N GLY A 78 -20.43 -5.91 6.25
CA GLY A 78 -21.04 -4.89 5.41
C GLY A 78 -21.01 -5.25 3.92
N ASP A 79 -21.52 -4.34 3.10
CA ASP A 79 -21.54 -4.48 1.64
C ASP A 79 -20.91 -3.24 0.98
N SER A 80 -19.65 -3.38 0.57
CA SER A 80 -18.92 -2.33 -0.14
C SER A 80 -19.34 -2.13 -1.59
N SER A 81 -20.12 -3.05 -2.19
CA SER A 81 -20.56 -2.95 -3.59
C SER A 81 -21.48 -1.76 -3.87
N GLN A 82 -22.06 -1.18 -2.81
CA GLN A 82 -22.97 -0.04 -2.88
C GLN A 82 -22.24 1.31 -2.79
N LEU A 83 -20.92 1.32 -2.61
CA LEU A 83 -20.13 2.53 -2.42
C LEU A 83 -19.57 3.05 -3.76
N ASP A 84 -19.66 4.35 -3.97
CA ASP A 84 -18.99 5.06 -5.06
C ASP A 84 -17.66 5.65 -4.55
N ILE A 85 -16.62 4.81 -4.54
CA ILE A 85 -15.28 5.14 -3.98
C ILE A 85 -14.15 4.53 -4.83
N ASP A 86 -12.95 5.07 -4.70
CA ASP A 86 -11.75 4.57 -5.40
C ASP A 86 -11.18 3.24 -4.85
N GLY A 87 -11.63 2.86 -3.65
CA GLY A 87 -11.24 1.64 -2.95
C GLY A 87 -11.86 0.40 -3.57
N LEU A 88 -11.10 -0.68 -3.62
CA LEU A 88 -11.59 -2.00 -4.01
C LEU A 88 -11.49 -2.92 -2.80
N SER A 89 -12.54 -3.70 -2.55
CA SER A 89 -12.48 -4.71 -1.51
C SER A 89 -11.49 -5.81 -1.90
N GLN A 90 -10.53 -6.06 -1.01
CA GLN A 90 -9.48 -7.06 -1.14
C GLN A 90 -9.75 -8.25 -0.20
N VAL A 91 -11.02 -8.52 0.11
CA VAL A 91 -11.42 -9.51 1.13
C VAL A 91 -10.79 -10.88 0.87
N ASP A 92 -10.82 -11.35 -0.38
CA ASP A 92 -10.27 -12.67 -0.74
C ASP A 92 -8.74 -12.68 -0.72
N MET A 93 -8.10 -11.57 -1.12
CA MET A 93 -6.66 -11.41 -0.97
C MET A 93 -6.24 -11.48 0.50
N ILE A 94 -6.96 -10.80 1.41
CA ILE A 94 -6.64 -10.78 2.83
C ILE A 94 -6.95 -12.13 3.49
N LEU A 95 -8.17 -12.65 3.34
CA LEU A 95 -8.62 -13.83 4.10
C LEU A 95 -8.14 -15.15 3.50
N ASN A 96 -8.06 -15.25 2.17
CA ASN A 96 -7.73 -16.50 1.46
C ASN A 96 -6.31 -16.51 0.89
N GLY A 97 -5.69 -15.34 0.73
CA GLY A 97 -4.44 -15.19 0.00
C GLY A 97 -4.60 -15.46 -1.49
N ASP A 98 -5.71 -14.97 -2.05
CA ASP A 98 -5.98 -14.97 -3.48
C ASP A 98 -5.38 -13.72 -4.15
N SER A 99 -5.39 -13.66 -5.48
CA SER A 99 -4.82 -12.53 -6.21
C SER A 99 -5.54 -11.22 -5.89
N SER A 100 -4.80 -10.11 -5.90
CA SER A 100 -5.40 -8.78 -5.77
C SER A 100 -6.34 -8.49 -6.93
N VAL A 101 -7.52 -7.93 -6.63
CA VAL A 101 -8.44 -7.41 -7.65
C VAL A 101 -7.98 -6.06 -8.23
N ARG A 102 -7.03 -5.39 -7.57
CA ARG A 102 -6.47 -4.11 -7.99
C ARG A 102 -5.33 -4.33 -8.97
N ASN A 103 -5.44 -3.72 -10.15
CA ASN A 103 -4.38 -3.68 -11.15
C ASN A 103 -3.78 -2.27 -11.35
N GLN A 104 -4.44 -1.22 -10.87
CA GLN A 104 -4.00 0.16 -11.06
C GLN A 104 -4.44 1.08 -9.92
N PHE A 105 -3.76 2.20 -9.77
CA PHE A 105 -4.17 3.31 -8.91
C PHE A 105 -3.35 4.58 -9.21
N VAL A 106 -3.94 5.74 -8.94
CA VAL A 106 -3.27 7.05 -8.99
C VAL A 106 -2.67 7.33 -7.62
N TYR A 107 -1.39 7.70 -7.57
CA TYR A 107 -0.76 8.14 -6.32
C TYR A 107 -1.19 9.56 -5.95
N ASN A 108 -1.09 10.48 -6.92
CA ASN A 108 -1.55 11.86 -6.81
C ASN A 108 -1.50 12.53 -8.19
N ILE A 109 -2.27 13.60 -8.36
CA ILE A 109 -2.12 14.58 -9.44
C ILE A 109 -2.12 15.96 -8.76
N ASN A 110 -1.01 16.69 -8.86
CA ASN A 110 -0.85 18.00 -8.28
C ASN A 110 -0.37 18.98 -9.36
N ASP A 111 -1.31 19.77 -9.87
CA ASP A 111 -1.04 20.73 -10.95
C ASP A 111 -0.15 21.88 -10.46
N ASP A 112 -0.32 22.33 -9.22
CA ASP A 112 0.47 23.42 -8.63
C ASP A 112 1.98 23.09 -8.57
N ARG A 113 2.32 21.82 -8.38
CA ARG A 113 3.70 21.32 -8.34
C ARG A 113 4.14 20.70 -9.65
N TYR A 114 3.26 20.66 -10.65
CA TYR A 114 3.44 19.88 -11.88
C TYR A 114 3.99 18.49 -11.55
N ALA A 115 3.23 17.71 -10.78
CA ALA A 115 3.68 16.41 -10.26
C ALA A 115 2.53 15.41 -10.25
N ALA A 116 2.70 14.28 -10.95
CA ALA A 116 1.72 13.21 -10.98
C ALA A 116 2.39 11.83 -11.03
N ALA A 117 1.72 10.82 -10.47
CA ALA A 117 2.14 9.44 -10.62
C ALA A 117 0.96 8.46 -10.67
N LEU A 118 1.11 7.42 -11.49
CA LEU A 118 0.15 6.34 -11.70
C LEU A 118 0.88 4.99 -11.63
N ARG A 119 0.25 3.98 -11.04
CA ARG A 119 0.65 2.57 -11.13
C ARG A 119 -0.31 1.82 -12.06
N TRP A 120 0.23 1.01 -12.96
CA TRP A 120 -0.50 0.02 -13.76
C TRP A 120 0.29 -1.29 -13.80
N GLY A 121 -0.14 -2.29 -13.05
CA GLY A 121 0.56 -3.55 -12.89
C GLY A 121 1.99 -3.34 -12.41
N ASP A 122 2.97 -3.77 -13.19
CA ASP A 122 4.39 -3.60 -12.89
C ASP A 122 4.96 -2.25 -13.31
N LEU A 123 4.18 -1.44 -14.05
CA LEU A 123 4.61 -0.14 -14.54
C LEU A 123 4.20 0.98 -13.58
N LYS A 124 5.10 1.94 -13.40
CA LYS A 124 4.83 3.20 -12.71
C LYS A 124 5.22 4.36 -13.61
N LEU A 125 4.25 5.20 -13.94
CA LEU A 125 4.47 6.47 -14.64
C LEU A 125 4.62 7.59 -13.62
N ILE A 126 5.64 8.43 -13.81
CA ILE A 126 5.85 9.66 -13.05
C ILE A 126 5.99 10.79 -14.07
N VAL A 127 5.23 11.86 -13.88
CA VAL A 127 5.27 13.07 -14.71
C VAL A 127 5.63 14.27 -13.83
N GLY A 128 6.55 15.09 -14.33
CA GLY A 128 6.95 16.34 -13.68
C GLY A 128 7.92 16.15 -12.50
N ASP A 129 7.76 16.90 -11.40
CA ASP A 129 8.66 16.82 -10.23
C ASP A 129 8.14 15.83 -9.16
N PRO A 130 8.70 14.61 -9.07
CA PRO A 130 8.33 13.63 -8.04
C PRO A 130 8.81 13.98 -6.64
N GLY A 131 9.47 15.12 -6.44
CA GLY A 131 10.10 15.52 -5.20
C GLY A 131 11.54 15.01 -5.06
N ASN A 132 12.29 15.67 -4.16
CA ASN A 132 13.70 15.41 -3.96
C ASN A 132 13.95 13.97 -3.52
N SER A 133 14.71 13.20 -4.30
CA SER A 133 14.98 11.80 -4.04
C SER A 133 15.86 11.52 -2.81
N GLY A 134 16.40 12.53 -2.14
CA GLY A 134 17.31 12.35 -1.01
C GLY A 134 18.59 11.63 -1.43
N ARG A 135 19.17 10.81 -0.54
CA ARG A 135 20.28 9.89 -0.86
C ARG A 135 19.71 8.55 -1.33
N HIS A 136 20.39 7.88 -2.29
CA HIS A 136 20.19 6.50 -2.81
C HIS A 136 19.62 6.38 -4.25
N PRO A 137 19.97 5.30 -4.99
CA PRO A 137 20.60 5.40 -6.31
C PRO A 137 19.62 5.65 -7.46
N ARG A 138 20.19 6.01 -8.62
CA ARG A 138 19.47 6.06 -9.89
C ARG A 138 19.03 4.65 -10.28
N PRO A 139 17.90 4.47 -10.99
CA PRO A 139 17.52 3.17 -11.54
C PRO A 139 18.68 2.54 -12.32
N GLY A 140 18.98 1.27 -12.05
CA GLY A 140 20.05 0.50 -12.73
C GLY A 140 21.41 0.43 -12.01
N PHE A 141 21.49 0.83 -10.75
CA PHE A 141 22.74 0.81 -9.94
C PHE A 141 22.61 0.04 -8.62
N ASP A 142 21.86 -1.06 -8.62
CA ASP A 142 21.97 -2.07 -7.56
C ASP A 142 22.82 -3.24 -8.11
N LEU A 143 23.90 -3.55 -7.39
CA LEU A 143 24.77 -4.72 -7.58
C LEU A 143 24.03 -6.01 -7.22
#